data_AF-A0A2H6FI14-F1
#
_entry.id   AF-A0A2H6FI14-F1
#
_cell.length_a   1.000
_cell.length_b   1.000
_cell.length_c   1.000
_cell.angle_alpha   90.00
_cell.angle_beta   90.00
_cell.angle_gamma   90.00
#
_symmetry.space_group_name_H-M   'P 1'
#
loop_
_entity.id
_entity.type
_entity.pdbx_description
1 polymer ?
#
loop_
_entity_poly.entity_id
_entity_poly.type
_entity_poly.pdbx_seq_one_letter_code
_entity_poly.pdbx_strand_id
1 'polypeptide(L)'
;MTYGEAIKEGFSALNRNWQLVLVQLVVSIIGCMGFIFIVALPIVIALLIIGFNPLTIVSLSHSPLAILSQNLGLLILVGGLFILYILCISTLGLYLYGASAGMISRGIMDDSERFSMNAFFAEGKRLFLPVIGYTALTGLIAIGMLLLFAISAFGAFTLISYAKSLSLTLSIFIGVFFSITGIIIGALSFFGILSVTVYGTGSIAMKGTTVTEALKDALRYLSDRPQAFWFYVLLSLAYFIFTILLSLIGLPLRAIPFVGLILCLPYQILVYALQGYAGLMLISIVFSYYYKTDVFTPGVTSGTSIPETGTSSKDQGQDPSRNPSLSGE
;
A
#
# COMPACT_ATOMS: atom_id res chain seq x y z
N MET A 1 -3.60 -21.75 11.98
CA MET A 1 -3.52 -20.51 12.78
C MET A 1 -4.92 -19.94 12.90
N THR A 2 -5.34 -19.56 14.11
CA THR A 2 -6.65 -18.90 14.28
C THR A 2 -6.52 -17.41 13.97
N TYR A 3 -7.59 -16.75 13.50
CA TYR A 3 -7.54 -15.31 13.17
C TYR A 3 -7.10 -14.44 14.36
N GLY A 4 -7.44 -14.84 15.59
CA GLY A 4 -7.06 -14.12 16.80
C GLY A 4 -5.55 -14.11 17.06
N GLU A 5 -4.84 -15.20 16.73
CA GLU A 5 -3.38 -15.25 16.84
C GLU A 5 -2.71 -14.27 15.86
N ALA A 6 -3.22 -14.19 14.63
CA ALA A 6 -2.65 -13.32 13.60
C ALA A 6 -2.82 -11.84 13.98
N ILE A 7 -3.96 -11.50 14.57
CA ILE A 7 -4.23 -10.15 15.09
C ILE A 7 -3.27 -9.81 16.22
N LYS A 8 -3.08 -10.71 17.19
CA LYS A 8 -2.20 -10.49 18.34
C LYS A 8 -0.73 -10.30 17.92
N GLU A 9 -0.26 -11.13 16.99
CA GLU A 9 1.10 -11.05 16.45
C GLU A 9 1.31 -9.81 15.60
N GLY A 10 0.38 -9.50 14.70
CA GLY A 10 0.44 -8.28 13.90
C GLY A 10 0.43 -7.01 14.76
N PHE A 11 -0.34 -7.00 15.85
CA PHE A 11 -0.34 -5.91 16.82
C PHE A 11 1.00 -5.79 17.56
N SER A 12 1.57 -6.92 18.03
CA SER A 12 2.87 -6.94 18.69
C SER A 12 3.99 -6.41 17.77
N ALA A 13 4.03 -6.88 16.52
CA ALA A 13 5.01 -6.47 15.52
C ALA A 13 4.89 -4.98 15.19
N LEU A 14 3.67 -4.44 15.09
CA LEU A 14 3.47 -3.00 14.89
C LEU A 14 3.88 -2.18 16.11
N ASN A 15 3.50 -2.60 17.31
CA ASN A 15 3.80 -1.86 18.54
C ASN A 15 5.32 -1.74 18.76
N ARG A 16 6.09 -2.77 18.35
CA ARG A 16 7.56 -2.71 18.33
C ARG A 16 8.10 -1.67 17.33
N ASN A 17 7.35 -1.39 16.28
CA ASN A 17 7.70 -0.47 15.19
C ASN A 17 6.80 0.79 15.16
N TRP A 18 6.27 1.24 16.30
CA TRP A 18 5.35 2.38 16.38
C TRP A 18 5.94 3.68 15.79
N GLN A 19 7.28 3.79 15.75
CA GLN A 19 8.01 4.89 15.12
C GLN A 19 7.69 5.05 13.62
N LEU A 20 7.23 4.00 12.94
CA LEU A 20 6.73 4.07 11.56
C LEU A 20 5.57 5.07 11.41
N VAL A 21 4.71 5.19 12.42
CA VAL A 21 3.59 6.15 12.41
C VAL A 21 4.12 7.58 12.43
N LEU A 22 5.16 7.86 13.22
CA LEU A 22 5.79 9.18 13.23
C LEU A 22 6.40 9.51 11.86
N VAL A 23 7.06 8.54 11.22
CA VAL A 23 7.62 8.73 9.87
C VAL A 23 6.51 9.05 8.86
N GLN A 24 5.39 8.31 8.87
CA GLN A 24 4.25 8.58 8.00
C GLN A 24 3.65 9.97 8.25
N LEU A 25 3.57 10.40 9.51
CA LEU A 25 3.06 11.71 9.89
C LEU A 25 3.97 12.83 9.38
N VAL A 26 5.28 12.70 9.56
CA VAL A 26 6.27 13.67 9.05
C VAL A 26 6.17 13.80 7.53
N VAL A 27 6.09 12.68 6.82
CA VAL A 27 5.94 12.70 5.36
C VAL A 27 4.61 13.29 4.91
N SER A 28 3.53 13.06 5.65
CA SER A 28 2.23 13.69 5.36
C SER A 28 2.33 15.22 5.48
N ILE A 29 3.05 15.73 6.49
CA ILE A 29 3.33 17.16 6.65
C ILE A 29 4.17 17.67 5.47
N ILE A 30 5.22 16.95 5.08
CA ILE A 30 6.06 17.29 3.93
C ILE A 30 5.21 17.33 2.64
N GLY A 31 4.27 16.39 2.48
CA GLY A 31 3.33 16.38 1.35
C GLY A 31 2.45 17.63 1.32
N CYS A 32 1.85 18.00 2.46
CA CYS A 32 1.06 19.22 2.58
C CYS A 32 1.87 20.48 2.25
N MET A 33 3.10 20.60 2.78
CA MET A 33 4.00 21.70 2.45
C MET A 33 4.37 21.69 0.96
N GLY A 34 4.66 20.51 0.40
CA GLY A 34 4.95 20.31 -1.00
C GLY A 34 3.83 20.81 -1.92
N PHE A 35 2.56 20.59 -1.55
CA PHE A 35 1.42 21.14 -2.30
C PHE A 35 1.44 22.67 -2.33
N ILE A 36 1.73 23.32 -1.21
CA ILE A 36 1.78 24.78 -1.13
C ILE A 36 2.88 25.32 -2.06
N PHE A 37 4.07 24.72 -2.03
CA PHE A 37 5.21 25.22 -2.81
C PHE A 37 5.15 24.85 -4.30
N ILE A 38 4.70 23.64 -4.64
CA ILE A 38 4.70 23.14 -6.03
C ILE A 38 3.46 23.61 -6.78
N VAL A 39 2.30 23.69 -6.11
CA VAL A 39 1.01 23.96 -6.76
C VAL A 39 0.48 25.33 -6.36
N ALA A 40 0.21 25.58 -5.09
CA ALA A 40 -0.53 26.78 -4.67
C ALA A 40 0.22 28.08 -4.98
N LEU A 41 1.50 28.17 -4.62
CA LEU A 41 2.30 29.38 -4.78
C LEU A 41 2.52 29.75 -6.26
N PRO A 42 2.92 28.82 -7.16
CA PRO A 42 3.02 29.13 -8.58
C PRO A 42 1.69 29.55 -9.21
N ILE A 43 0.57 28.96 -8.77
CA ILE A 43 -0.77 29.35 -9.25
C ILE A 43 -1.09 30.79 -8.82
N VAL A 44 -0.85 31.14 -7.55
CA VAL A 44 -1.07 32.51 -7.06
C VAL A 44 -0.20 33.51 -7.85
N ILE A 45 1.07 33.21 -8.08
CA ILE A 45 1.97 34.06 -8.88
C ILE A 45 1.46 34.20 -10.32
N ALA A 46 1.06 33.10 -10.96
CA ALA A 46 0.54 33.12 -12.32
C ALA A 46 -0.74 33.97 -12.42
N LEU A 47 -1.65 33.86 -11.45
CA LEU A 47 -2.87 34.67 -11.39
C LEU A 47 -2.56 36.17 -11.21
N LEU A 48 -1.56 36.51 -10.39
CA LEU A 48 -1.12 37.89 -10.20
C LEU A 48 -0.50 38.47 -11.48
N ILE A 49 0.33 37.71 -12.21
CA ILE A 49 0.97 38.14 -13.46
C ILE A 49 -0.08 38.38 -14.56
N ILE A 50 -1.10 37.53 -14.65
CA ILE A 50 -2.20 37.66 -15.61
C ILE A 50 -3.11 38.87 -15.28
N GLY A 51 -2.97 39.46 -14.08
CA GLY A 51 -3.83 40.55 -13.62
C GLY A 51 -5.25 40.07 -13.28
N PHE A 52 -5.39 38.79 -12.90
CA PHE A 52 -6.69 38.20 -12.62
C PHE A 52 -7.29 38.80 -11.34
N ASN A 53 -8.34 39.62 -11.46
CA ASN A 53 -8.98 40.23 -10.31
C ASN A 53 -9.82 39.17 -9.54
N PRO A 54 -9.65 39.00 -8.21
CA PRO A 54 -10.43 38.05 -7.42
C PRO A 54 -11.95 38.29 -7.48
N LEU A 55 -12.40 39.51 -7.78
CA LEU A 55 -13.83 39.81 -7.99
C LEU A 55 -14.43 39.10 -9.22
N THR A 56 -13.59 38.79 -10.22
CA THR A 56 -13.99 38.03 -11.43
C THR A 56 -14.26 36.55 -11.13
N ILE A 57 -13.83 36.03 -9.96
CA ILE A 57 -14.09 34.65 -9.51
C ILE A 57 -15.58 34.46 -9.15
N VAL A 58 -16.26 35.53 -8.73
CA VAL A 58 -17.69 35.47 -8.40
C VAL A 58 -18.55 35.44 -9.67
N SER A 59 -18.15 36.18 -10.72
CA SER A 59 -18.79 36.15 -12.05
C SER A 59 -18.44 34.89 -12.86
N LEU A 60 -17.40 34.14 -12.45
CA LEU A 60 -16.94 32.88 -13.03
C LEU A 60 -18.01 31.77 -13.05
N SER A 61 -18.98 31.85 -12.14
CA SER A 61 -20.06 30.86 -12.00
C SER A 61 -20.99 30.77 -13.20
N HIS A 62 -21.05 31.81 -14.05
CA HIS A 62 -22.02 31.90 -15.14
C HIS A 62 -21.49 31.43 -16.52
N SER A 63 -20.18 31.28 -16.75
CA SER A 63 -19.62 30.87 -18.06
C SER A 63 -18.23 30.20 -17.97
N PRO A 64 -18.12 29.01 -17.37
CA PRO A 64 -16.84 28.32 -17.16
C PRO A 64 -16.10 27.98 -18.47
N LEU A 65 -16.83 27.72 -19.56
CA LEU A 65 -16.26 27.36 -20.87
C LEU A 65 -15.55 28.52 -21.58
N ALA A 66 -16.00 29.76 -21.40
CA ALA A 66 -15.43 30.94 -22.06
C ALA A 66 -14.04 31.29 -21.51
N ILE A 67 -13.80 30.98 -20.24
CA ILE A 67 -12.53 31.25 -19.56
C ILE A 67 -11.51 30.13 -19.84
N LEU A 68 -11.99 28.90 -20.03
CA LEU A 68 -11.17 27.76 -20.40
C LEU A 68 -10.50 27.94 -21.76
N SER A 69 -11.23 28.51 -22.73
CA SER A 69 -10.69 28.81 -24.06
C SER A 69 -9.76 30.04 -24.06
N GLN A 70 -10.04 31.05 -23.21
CA GLN A 70 -9.20 32.26 -23.11
C GLN A 70 -7.90 32.04 -22.34
N ASN A 71 -7.85 31.10 -21.39
CA ASN A 71 -6.71 30.89 -20.48
C ASN A 71 -6.17 29.45 -20.53
N LEU A 72 -6.13 28.86 -21.73
CA LEU A 72 -5.67 27.49 -21.94
C LEU A 72 -4.22 27.28 -21.42
N GLY A 73 -3.35 28.29 -21.55
CA GLY A 73 -1.99 28.25 -20.99
C GLY A 73 -1.95 28.12 -19.46
N LEU A 74 -2.81 28.84 -18.74
CA LEU A 74 -2.93 28.71 -17.28
C LEU A 74 -3.46 27.33 -16.89
N LEU A 75 -4.42 26.79 -17.65
CA LEU A 75 -4.95 25.44 -17.42
C LEU A 75 -3.86 24.38 -17.59
N ILE A 76 -3.07 24.44 -18.67
CA ILE A 76 -1.96 23.51 -18.90
C ILE A 76 -0.92 23.64 -17.78
N LEU A 77 -0.58 24.86 -17.36
CA LEU A 77 0.37 25.10 -16.27
C LEU A 77 -0.13 24.50 -14.95
N VAL A 78 -1.37 24.80 -14.55
CA VAL A 78 -2.00 24.29 -13.33
C VAL A 78 -2.08 22.77 -13.37
N GLY A 79 -2.55 22.20 -14.49
CA GLY A 79 -2.65 20.76 -14.69
C GLY A 79 -1.27 20.08 -14.62
N GLY A 80 -0.26 20.66 -15.26
CA GLY A 80 1.11 20.16 -15.25
C GLY A 80 1.73 20.16 -13.85
N LEU A 81 1.59 21.26 -13.10
CA LEU A 81 2.06 21.35 -11.71
C LEU A 81 1.33 20.37 -10.79
N PHE A 82 0.02 20.21 -10.99
CA PHE A 82 -0.77 19.25 -10.23
C PHE A 82 -0.34 17.81 -10.51
N ILE A 83 -0.13 17.44 -11.79
CA ILE A 83 0.38 16.12 -12.17
C ILE A 83 1.77 15.89 -11.56
N LEU A 84 2.67 16.88 -11.64
CA LEU A 84 4.00 16.80 -11.04
C LEU A 84 3.93 16.57 -9.53
N TYR A 85 3.06 17.30 -8.83
CA TYR A 85 2.83 17.12 -7.41
C TYR A 85 2.32 15.71 -7.08
N ILE A 86 1.33 15.21 -7.84
CA ILE A 86 0.79 13.87 -7.68
C ILE A 86 1.89 12.82 -7.90
N LEU A 87 2.72 12.95 -8.94
CA LEU A 87 3.86 12.07 -9.17
C LEU A 87 4.83 12.07 -7.98
N CYS A 88 5.21 13.26 -7.50
CA CYS A 88 6.13 13.40 -6.37
C CYS A 88 5.59 12.73 -5.09
N ILE A 89 4.34 13.01 -4.72
CA ILE A 89 3.74 12.47 -3.50
C ILE A 89 3.45 10.98 -3.63
N SER A 90 3.06 10.49 -4.81
CA SER A 90 2.87 9.06 -5.07
C SER A 90 4.20 8.30 -4.98
N THR A 91 5.28 8.83 -5.56
CA THR A 91 6.62 8.21 -5.44
C THR A 91 7.07 8.14 -3.98
N LEU A 92 6.89 9.23 -3.22
CA LEU A 92 7.22 9.26 -1.80
C LEU A 92 6.35 8.30 -0.97
N GLY A 93 5.05 8.22 -1.28
CA GLY A 93 4.11 7.29 -0.66
C GLY A 93 4.47 5.83 -0.92
N LEU A 94 4.84 5.48 -2.16
CA LEU A 94 5.29 4.13 -2.52
C LEU A 94 6.61 3.77 -1.84
N TYR A 95 7.54 4.73 -1.74
CA TYR A 95 8.78 4.55 -0.97
C TYR A 95 8.49 4.22 0.50
N LEU A 96 7.62 5.01 1.14
CA LEU A 96 7.21 4.76 2.52
C LEU A 96 6.50 3.44 2.70
N TYR A 97 5.60 3.10 1.77
CA TYR A 97 4.87 1.85 1.81
C TYR A 97 5.82 0.66 1.72
N GLY A 98 6.76 0.67 0.78
CA GLY A 98 7.79 -0.37 0.66
C GLY A 98 8.70 -0.45 1.87
N ALA A 99 9.19 0.69 2.38
CA ALA A 99 10.02 0.73 3.58
C ALA A 99 9.30 0.19 4.83
N SER A 100 8.02 0.56 5.00
CA SER A 100 7.19 0.08 6.11
C SER A 100 6.91 -1.42 5.99
N ALA A 101 6.58 -1.89 4.78
CA ALA A 101 6.37 -3.31 4.51
C ALA A 101 7.62 -4.14 4.81
N GLY A 102 8.82 -3.66 4.42
CA GLY A 102 10.09 -4.33 4.71
C GLY A 102 10.44 -4.37 6.20
N MET A 103 10.21 -3.27 6.92
CA MET A 103 10.43 -3.23 8.37
C MET A 103 9.47 -4.17 9.13
N ILE A 104 8.20 -4.20 8.72
CA ILE A 104 7.20 -5.11 9.28
C ILE A 104 7.55 -6.56 8.96
N SER A 105 7.94 -6.88 7.72
CA SER A 105 8.29 -8.25 7.34
C SER A 105 9.50 -8.76 8.10
N ARG A 106 10.54 -7.93 8.27
CA ARG A 106 11.69 -8.26 9.12
C ARG A 106 11.29 -8.47 10.56
N GLY A 107 10.41 -7.62 11.10
CA GLY A 107 9.95 -7.76 12.46
C GLY A 107 9.11 -9.03 12.71
N ILE A 108 8.43 -9.54 11.69
CA ILE A 108 7.68 -10.80 11.76
C ILE A 108 8.61 -12.01 11.62
N MET A 109 9.69 -11.89 10.83
CA MET A 109 10.66 -12.96 10.63
C MET A 109 11.64 -13.12 11.79
N ASP A 110 12.05 -12.02 12.41
CA ASP A 110 12.95 -11.99 13.55
C ASP A 110 12.39 -11.09 14.66
N ASP A 111 12.07 -11.70 15.79
CA ASP A 111 11.48 -11.00 16.94
C ASP A 111 12.47 -10.07 17.66
N SER A 112 13.77 -10.23 17.43
CA SER A 112 14.81 -9.41 18.05
C SER A 112 15.02 -8.07 17.33
N GLU A 113 14.65 -8.00 16.05
CA GLU A 113 14.85 -6.82 15.21
C GLU A 113 13.86 -5.70 15.60
N ARG A 114 14.42 -4.55 15.99
CA ARG A 114 13.68 -3.34 16.36
C ARG A 114 13.78 -2.30 15.25
N PHE A 115 12.87 -1.33 15.26
CA PHE A 115 12.94 -0.21 14.33
C PHE A 115 14.29 0.51 14.46
N SER A 116 14.94 0.73 13.32
CA SER A 116 16.04 1.68 13.21
C SER A 116 15.88 2.48 11.91
N MET A 117 16.21 3.77 11.95
CA MET A 117 16.08 4.65 10.80
C MET A 117 16.96 4.18 9.63
N ASN A 118 18.15 3.64 9.95
CA ASN A 118 19.07 3.08 8.95
C ASN A 118 18.47 1.84 8.28
N ALA A 119 17.87 0.92 9.05
CA ALA A 119 17.17 -0.22 8.47
C ALA A 119 15.97 0.20 7.63
N PHE A 120 15.21 1.21 8.08
CA PHE A 120 14.07 1.75 7.34
C PHE A 120 14.48 2.28 5.95
N PHE A 121 15.54 3.10 5.87
CA PHE A 121 16.03 3.60 4.59
C PHE A 121 16.65 2.51 3.72
N ALA A 122 17.31 1.52 4.33
CA ALA A 122 17.88 0.38 3.62
C ALA A 122 16.77 -0.49 2.98
N GLU A 123 15.73 -0.84 3.75
CA GLU A 123 14.56 -1.56 3.24
C GLU A 123 13.81 -0.74 2.20
N GLY A 124 13.63 0.57 2.45
CA GLY A 124 13.02 1.47 1.49
C GLY A 124 13.75 1.45 0.15
N LYS A 125 15.09 1.58 0.15
CA LYS A 125 15.88 1.52 -1.09
C LYS A 125 15.81 0.15 -1.77
N ARG A 126 15.88 -0.94 -0.99
CA ARG A 126 15.81 -2.32 -1.50
C ARG A 126 14.47 -2.61 -2.16
N LEU A 127 13.38 -2.20 -1.53
CA LEU A 127 12.01 -2.51 -1.96
C LEU A 127 11.40 -1.46 -2.88
N PHE A 128 11.98 -0.27 -3.01
CA PHE A 128 11.41 0.82 -3.81
C PHE A 128 11.09 0.40 -5.25
N LEU A 129 12.09 -0.10 -5.99
CA LEU A 129 11.89 -0.49 -7.39
C LEU A 129 10.96 -1.71 -7.53
N PRO A 130 11.14 -2.81 -6.75
CA PRO A 130 10.20 -3.93 -6.78
C PRO A 130 8.76 -3.54 -6.47
N VAL A 131 8.54 -2.72 -5.44
CA VAL A 131 7.20 -2.28 -5.03
C VAL A 131 6.58 -1.36 -6.07
N ILE A 132 7.34 -0.40 -6.63
CA ILE A 132 6.84 0.44 -7.74
C ILE A 132 6.43 -0.43 -8.93
N GLY A 133 7.31 -1.35 -9.36
CA GLY A 133 7.03 -2.22 -10.50
C GLY A 133 5.78 -3.08 -10.25
N TYR A 134 5.65 -3.60 -9.03
CA TYR A 134 4.51 -4.40 -8.64
C TYR A 134 3.20 -3.60 -8.54
N THR A 135 3.21 -2.44 -7.88
CA THR A 135 2.03 -1.56 -7.79
C THR A 135 1.65 -0.99 -9.16
N ALA A 136 2.61 -0.71 -10.04
CA ALA A 136 2.32 -0.31 -11.41
C ALA A 136 1.64 -1.45 -12.20
N LEU A 137 2.11 -2.69 -12.04
CA LEU A 137 1.51 -3.86 -12.67
C LEU A 137 0.08 -4.11 -12.15
N THR A 138 -0.14 -4.13 -10.84
CA THR A 138 -1.49 -4.31 -10.27
C THR A 138 -2.40 -3.11 -10.57
N GLY A 139 -1.85 -1.90 -10.63
CA GLY A 139 -2.54 -0.70 -11.07
C GLY A 139 -2.99 -0.76 -12.53
N LEU A 140 -2.16 -1.28 -13.44
CA LEU A 140 -2.54 -1.50 -14.84
C LEU A 140 -3.70 -2.51 -14.96
N ILE A 141 -3.66 -3.59 -14.17
CA ILE A 141 -4.76 -4.56 -14.08
C ILE A 141 -6.04 -3.89 -13.56
N ALA A 142 -5.92 -3.01 -12.55
CA ALA A 142 -7.04 -2.26 -12.00
C ALA A 142 -7.69 -1.32 -13.04
N ILE A 143 -6.86 -0.61 -13.83
CA ILE A 143 -7.33 0.23 -14.94
C ILE A 143 -8.06 -0.62 -15.98
N GLY A 144 -7.49 -1.77 -16.35
CA GLY A 144 -8.14 -2.73 -17.27
C GLY A 144 -9.51 -3.17 -16.77
N MET A 145 -9.63 -3.52 -15.48
CA MET A 145 -10.92 -3.86 -14.87
C MET A 145 -11.89 -2.68 -14.87
N LEU A 146 -11.44 -1.46 -14.56
CA LEU A 146 -12.28 -0.28 -14.57
C LEU A 146 -12.84 0.02 -15.98
N LEU A 147 -12.04 -0.17 -17.02
CA LEU A 147 -12.49 -0.05 -18.41
C LEU A 147 -13.56 -1.10 -18.76
N LEU A 148 -13.37 -2.35 -18.33
CA LEU A 148 -14.38 -3.41 -18.50
C LEU A 148 -15.69 -3.04 -17.79
N PHE A 149 -15.60 -2.54 -16.55
CA PHE A 149 -16.76 -2.06 -15.81
C PHE A 149 -17.48 -0.90 -16.51
N ALA A 150 -16.74 0.06 -17.07
CA ALA A 150 -17.31 1.18 -17.81
C ALA A 150 -18.07 0.70 -19.06
N ILE A 151 -17.51 -0.26 -19.80
CA ILE A 151 -18.17 -0.88 -20.96
C ILE A 151 -19.44 -1.64 -20.53
N SER A 152 -19.36 -2.42 -19.45
CA SER A 152 -20.54 -3.12 -18.91
C SER A 152 -21.62 -2.17 -18.42
N ALA A 153 -21.25 -1.06 -17.77
CA ALA A 153 -22.19 -0.03 -17.32
C ALA A 153 -22.88 0.67 -18.51
N PHE A 154 -22.13 0.93 -19.59
CA PHE A 154 -22.71 1.46 -20.83
C PHE A 154 -23.70 0.48 -21.46
N GLY A 155 -23.37 -0.81 -21.51
CA GLY A 155 -24.28 -1.86 -21.99
C GLY A 155 -25.54 -2.01 -21.13
N ALA A 156 -25.41 -1.91 -19.80
CA ALA A 156 -26.56 -1.89 -18.90
C ALA A 156 -27.44 -0.65 -19.16
N PHE A 157 -26.84 0.52 -19.35
CA PHE A 157 -27.58 1.76 -19.65
C PHE A 157 -28.39 1.68 -20.94
N THR A 158 -27.81 1.12 -22.02
CA THR A 158 -28.54 0.94 -23.29
C THR A 158 -29.69 -0.05 -23.14
N LEU A 159 -29.49 -1.15 -22.41
CA LEU A 159 -30.54 -2.13 -22.15
C LEU A 159 -31.67 -1.57 -21.29
N ILE A 160 -31.36 -0.79 -20.24
CA ILE A 160 -32.35 -0.10 -19.40
C ILE A 160 -33.16 0.88 -20.24
N SER A 161 -32.51 1.60 -21.15
CA SER A 161 -33.15 2.57 -22.06
C SER A 161 -34.08 1.86 -23.04
N TYR A 162 -33.67 0.71 -23.58
CA TYR A 162 -34.53 -0.12 -24.41
C TYR A 162 -35.72 -0.66 -23.62
N ALA A 163 -35.50 -1.24 -22.43
CA ALA A 163 -36.57 -1.72 -21.56
C ALA A 163 -37.60 -0.64 -21.21
N LYS A 164 -37.16 0.61 -21.05
CA LYS A 164 -38.02 1.77 -20.80
C LYS A 164 -39.02 2.03 -21.93
N SER A 165 -38.63 1.72 -23.18
CA SER A 165 -39.54 1.81 -24.33
C SER A 165 -40.63 0.73 -24.34
N LEU A 166 -40.41 -0.40 -23.64
CA LEU A 166 -41.38 -1.48 -23.51
C LEU A 166 -42.32 -1.27 -22.32
N SER A 167 -41.77 -1.08 -21.12
CA SER A 167 -42.53 -0.72 -19.92
C SER A 167 -41.66 -0.11 -18.84
N LEU A 168 -42.22 0.80 -18.05
CA LEU A 168 -41.52 1.43 -16.92
C LEU A 168 -41.10 0.41 -15.85
N THR A 169 -41.97 -0.54 -15.52
CA THR A 169 -41.72 -1.57 -14.50
C THR A 169 -40.52 -2.44 -14.88
N LEU A 170 -40.42 -2.87 -16.13
CA LEU A 170 -39.29 -3.68 -16.61
C LEU A 170 -37.98 -2.90 -16.54
N SER A 171 -37.99 -1.61 -16.93
CA SER A 171 -36.81 -0.74 -16.86
C SER A 171 -36.28 -0.60 -15.43
N ILE A 172 -37.18 -0.38 -14.46
CA ILE A 172 -36.82 -0.28 -13.04
C ILE A 172 -36.22 -1.60 -12.53
N PHE A 173 -36.86 -2.74 -12.84
CA PHE A 173 -36.37 -4.05 -12.44
C PHE A 173 -34.96 -4.32 -12.98
N ILE A 174 -34.74 -4.11 -14.27
CA ILE A 174 -33.44 -4.27 -14.93
C ILE A 174 -32.41 -3.31 -14.33
N GLY A 175 -32.78 -2.04 -14.12
CA GLY A 175 -31.89 -1.03 -13.53
C GLY A 175 -31.42 -1.41 -12.13
N VAL A 176 -32.32 -1.85 -11.26
CA VAL A 176 -31.98 -2.30 -9.90
C VAL A 176 -31.10 -3.56 -9.95
N PHE A 177 -31.44 -4.53 -10.79
CA PHE A 177 -30.67 -5.77 -10.94
C PHE A 177 -29.23 -5.51 -11.38
N PHE A 178 -29.01 -4.72 -12.43
CA PHE A 178 -27.67 -4.36 -12.90
C PHE A 178 -26.90 -3.49 -11.90
N SER A 179 -27.58 -2.60 -11.18
CA SER A 179 -26.94 -1.77 -10.14
C SER A 179 -26.42 -2.62 -8.99
N ILE A 180 -27.25 -3.50 -8.41
CA ILE A 180 -26.84 -4.39 -7.31
C ILE A 180 -25.72 -5.33 -7.78
N THR A 181 -25.86 -5.92 -8.96
CA THR A 181 -24.85 -6.82 -9.53
C THR A 181 -23.53 -6.08 -9.76
N GLY A 182 -23.57 -4.88 -10.34
CA GLY A 182 -22.40 -4.04 -10.55
C GLY A 182 -21.70 -3.65 -9.25
N ILE A 183 -22.46 -3.31 -8.21
CA ILE A 183 -21.92 -3.01 -6.87
C ILE A 183 -21.20 -4.23 -6.28
N ILE A 184 -21.82 -5.42 -6.33
CA ILE A 184 -21.25 -6.66 -5.77
C ILE A 184 -19.95 -7.03 -6.50
N ILE A 185 -19.99 -7.12 -7.83
CA ILE A 185 -18.80 -7.48 -8.63
C ILE A 185 -17.72 -6.39 -8.48
N GLY A 186 -18.12 -5.12 -8.44
CA GLY A 186 -17.20 -3.99 -8.26
C GLY A 186 -16.48 -4.03 -6.92
N ALA A 187 -17.22 -4.28 -5.84
CA ALA A 187 -16.64 -4.44 -4.50
C ALA A 187 -15.70 -5.65 -4.43
N LEU A 188 -16.11 -6.81 -4.95
CA LEU A 188 -15.26 -8.01 -4.98
C LEU A 188 -13.99 -7.80 -5.80
N SER A 189 -14.09 -7.14 -6.96
CA SER A 189 -12.93 -6.83 -7.82
C SER A 189 -11.99 -5.85 -7.13
N PHE A 190 -12.54 -4.81 -6.50
CA PHE A 190 -11.77 -3.82 -5.75
C PHE A 190 -10.97 -4.46 -4.60
N PHE A 191 -11.63 -5.23 -3.73
CA PHE A 191 -10.95 -5.96 -2.67
C PHE A 191 -10.01 -7.04 -3.20
N GLY A 192 -10.33 -7.66 -4.35
CA GLY A 192 -9.49 -8.63 -5.04
C GLY A 192 -8.15 -8.02 -5.45
N ILE A 193 -8.17 -6.85 -6.11
CA ILE A 193 -6.95 -6.13 -6.51
C ILE A 193 -6.14 -5.72 -5.28
N LEU A 194 -6.80 -5.17 -4.26
CA LEU A 194 -6.13 -4.70 -3.06
C LEU A 194 -5.49 -5.85 -2.28
N SER A 195 -6.19 -6.97 -2.11
CA SER A 195 -5.63 -8.16 -1.45
C SER A 195 -4.45 -8.73 -2.23
N VAL A 196 -4.56 -8.90 -3.55
CA VAL A 196 -3.44 -9.31 -4.41
C VAL A 196 -2.25 -8.37 -4.22
N THR A 197 -2.49 -7.05 -4.21
CA THR A 197 -1.43 -6.05 -4.02
C THR A 197 -0.73 -6.19 -2.65
N VAL A 198 -1.49 -6.39 -1.57
CA VAL A 198 -0.91 -6.54 -0.23
C VAL A 198 -0.16 -7.87 -0.09
N TYR A 199 -0.74 -8.99 -0.50
CA TYR A 199 -0.09 -10.30 -0.42
C TYR A 199 1.14 -10.40 -1.32
N GLY A 200 1.09 -9.84 -2.53
CA GLY A 200 2.25 -9.81 -3.41
C GLY A 200 3.36 -8.90 -2.89
N THR A 201 3.03 -7.77 -2.26
CA THR A 201 4.03 -6.96 -1.54
C THR A 201 4.66 -7.77 -0.40
N GLY A 202 3.87 -8.57 0.32
CA GLY A 202 4.37 -9.51 1.32
C GLY A 202 5.36 -10.52 0.74
N SER A 203 5.04 -11.12 -0.42
CA SER A 203 5.94 -12.05 -1.14
C SER A 203 7.26 -11.36 -1.52
N ILE A 204 7.22 -10.15 -2.07
CA ILE A 204 8.43 -9.38 -2.42
C ILE A 204 9.25 -9.04 -1.18
N ALA A 205 8.58 -8.57 -0.11
CA ALA A 205 9.25 -8.13 1.11
C ALA A 205 9.94 -9.29 1.84
N MET A 206 9.28 -10.45 1.91
CA MET A 206 9.72 -11.63 2.65
C MET A 206 10.62 -12.57 1.83
N LYS A 207 10.22 -12.90 0.59
CA LYS A 207 10.91 -13.89 -0.25
C LYS A 207 11.90 -13.26 -1.24
N GLY A 208 11.85 -11.94 -1.45
CA GLY A 208 12.68 -11.25 -2.44
C GLY A 208 12.35 -11.64 -3.89
N THR A 209 11.12 -12.05 -4.15
CA THR A 209 10.64 -12.48 -5.47
C THR A 209 10.61 -11.35 -6.49
N THR A 210 10.67 -11.71 -7.78
CA THR A 210 10.49 -10.73 -8.86
C THR A 210 9.02 -10.29 -8.96
N VAL A 211 8.78 -9.15 -9.62
CA VAL A 211 7.43 -8.55 -9.76
C VAL A 211 6.39 -9.52 -10.34
N THR A 212 6.77 -10.30 -11.36
CA THR A 212 5.85 -11.23 -12.03
C THR A 212 5.63 -12.50 -11.22
N GLU A 213 6.66 -13.00 -10.54
CA GLU A 213 6.55 -14.12 -9.60
C GLU A 213 5.67 -13.74 -8.41
N ALA A 214 5.84 -12.54 -7.84
CA ALA A 214 5.00 -12.05 -6.76
C ALA A 214 3.52 -11.97 -7.15
N LEU A 215 3.21 -11.61 -8.40
CA LEU A 215 1.83 -11.63 -8.90
C LEU A 215 1.27 -13.05 -8.97
N LYS A 216 2.05 -13.98 -9.54
CA LYS A 216 1.65 -15.39 -9.65
C LYS A 216 1.47 -16.02 -8.27
N ASP A 217 2.40 -15.77 -7.36
CA ASP A 217 2.35 -16.24 -5.99
C ASP A 217 1.14 -15.69 -5.25
N ALA A 218 0.86 -14.38 -5.36
CA ALA A 218 -0.29 -13.76 -4.72
C ALA A 218 -1.61 -14.33 -5.26
N LEU A 219 -1.75 -14.48 -6.58
CA LEU A 219 -2.94 -15.06 -7.21
C LEU A 219 -3.12 -16.52 -6.83
N ARG A 220 -2.05 -17.31 -6.87
CA ARG A 220 -2.05 -18.72 -6.46
C ARG A 220 -2.44 -18.87 -5.00
N TYR A 221 -1.81 -18.10 -4.11
CA TYR A 221 -2.11 -18.13 -2.68
C TYR A 221 -3.57 -17.79 -2.39
N LEU A 222 -4.12 -16.77 -3.05
CA LEU A 222 -5.52 -16.38 -2.88
C LEU A 222 -6.51 -17.42 -3.44
N SER A 223 -6.15 -18.05 -4.56
CA SER A 223 -6.96 -19.11 -5.18
C SER A 223 -6.94 -20.39 -4.34
N ASP A 224 -5.77 -20.78 -3.83
CA ASP A 224 -5.58 -21.98 -3.02
C ASP A 224 -6.20 -21.81 -1.62
N ARG A 225 -6.31 -20.56 -1.12
CA ARG A 225 -6.84 -20.24 0.21
C ARG A 225 -7.85 -19.08 0.17
N PRO A 226 -9.13 -19.35 -0.18
CA PRO A 226 -10.16 -18.30 -0.21
C PRO A 226 -10.40 -17.66 1.17
N GLN A 227 -10.05 -18.34 2.26
CA GLN A 227 -10.11 -17.80 3.62
C GLN A 227 -9.20 -16.56 3.80
N ALA A 228 -8.05 -16.51 3.11
CA ALA A 228 -7.13 -15.38 3.17
C ALA A 228 -7.77 -14.12 2.55
N PHE A 229 -8.48 -14.27 1.44
CA PHE A 229 -9.24 -13.18 0.82
C PHE A 229 -10.30 -12.63 1.78
N TRP A 230 -11.14 -13.49 2.35
CA TRP A 230 -12.18 -13.06 3.29
C TRP A 230 -11.62 -12.43 4.56
N PHE A 231 -10.49 -12.93 5.05
CA PHE A 231 -9.78 -12.33 6.18
C PHE A 231 -9.30 -10.91 5.85
N TYR A 232 -8.72 -10.70 4.67
CA TYR A 232 -8.33 -9.37 4.18
C TYR A 232 -9.55 -8.43 4.05
N VAL A 233 -10.65 -8.90 3.46
CA VAL A 233 -11.89 -8.13 3.30
C VAL A 233 -12.42 -7.69 4.67
N LEU A 234 -12.48 -8.62 5.64
CA LEU A 234 -12.96 -8.33 6.99
C LEU A 234 -12.09 -7.28 7.69
N LEU A 235 -10.76 -7.42 7.62
CA LEU A 235 -9.83 -6.44 8.20
C LEU A 235 -9.94 -5.07 7.52
N SER A 236 -10.06 -5.05 6.20
CA SER A 236 -10.22 -3.81 5.43
C SER A 236 -11.53 -3.12 5.77
N LEU A 237 -12.63 -3.88 5.93
CA LEU A 237 -13.91 -3.33 6.35
C LEU A 237 -13.84 -2.75 7.77
N ALA A 238 -13.18 -3.44 8.70
CA ALA A 238 -12.94 -2.92 10.05
C ALA A 238 -12.11 -1.61 10.02
N TYR A 239 -11.07 -1.55 9.18
CA TYR A 239 -10.30 -0.33 8.95
C TYR A 239 -11.14 0.82 8.38
N PHE A 240 -12.01 0.55 7.40
CA PHE A 240 -12.90 1.56 6.82
C PHE A 240 -13.91 2.07 7.86
N ILE A 241 -14.54 1.18 8.63
CA ILE A 241 -15.47 1.55 9.70
C ILE A 241 -14.75 2.43 10.73
N PHE A 242 -13.55 2.03 11.16
CA PHE A 242 -12.74 2.83 12.08
C PHE A 242 -12.43 4.23 11.52
N THR A 243 -12.03 4.31 10.26
CA THR A 243 -11.72 5.57 9.57
C THR A 243 -12.95 6.49 9.45
N ILE A 244 -14.12 5.92 9.15
CA ILE A 244 -15.39 6.64 9.09
C ILE A 244 -15.79 7.15 10.47
N LEU A 245 -15.71 6.31 11.51
CA LEU A 245 -16.03 6.69 12.90
C LEU A 245 -15.14 7.83 13.38
N LEU A 246 -13.84 7.74 13.14
CA LEU A 246 -12.93 8.85 13.42
C LEU A 246 -13.37 10.11 12.68
N SER A 247 -13.64 10.03 11.37
CA SER A 247 -14.07 11.20 10.60
C SER A 247 -15.38 11.81 11.11
N LEU A 248 -16.32 11.00 11.60
CA LEU A 248 -17.61 11.43 12.12
C LEU A 248 -17.48 12.18 13.46
N ILE A 249 -16.57 11.73 14.33
CA ILE A 249 -16.24 12.42 15.60
C ILE A 249 -15.69 13.83 15.33
N GLY A 250 -15.09 14.07 14.16
CA GLY A 250 -14.57 15.37 13.75
C GLY A 250 -15.65 16.37 13.34
N LEU A 251 -16.87 15.93 13.01
CA LEU A 251 -17.92 16.82 12.51
C LEU A 251 -18.40 17.87 13.54
N PRO A 252 -18.68 17.52 14.82
CA PRO A 252 -19.06 18.50 15.83
C PRO A 252 -18.01 19.59 16.05
N LEU A 253 -16.72 19.23 15.97
CA LEU A 253 -15.61 20.19 16.12
C LEU A 253 -15.61 21.23 15.01
N ARG A 254 -16.00 20.84 13.78
CA ARG A 254 -16.08 21.77 12.62
C ARG A 254 -17.28 22.69 12.65
N ALA A 255 -18.33 22.35 13.41
CA ALA A 255 -19.54 23.14 13.50
C ALA A 255 -19.38 24.41 14.36
N ILE A 256 -18.36 24.48 15.22
CA ILE A 256 -18.12 25.62 16.10
C ILE A 256 -17.23 26.65 15.39
N PRO A 257 -17.73 27.88 15.11
CA PRO A 257 -16.92 28.91 14.46
C PRO A 257 -15.75 29.35 15.36
N PHE A 258 -14.60 29.68 14.74
CA PHE A 258 -13.32 30.09 15.35
C PHE A 258 -12.66 29.09 16.31
N VAL A 259 -13.34 28.64 17.38
CA VAL A 259 -12.82 27.64 18.33
C VAL A 259 -12.64 26.29 17.66
N GLY A 260 -13.55 25.92 16.76
CA GLY A 260 -13.45 24.71 15.96
C GLY A 260 -12.21 24.68 15.08
N LEU A 261 -11.75 25.83 14.56
CA LEU A 261 -10.58 25.89 13.69
C LEU A 261 -9.28 25.59 14.46
N ILE A 262 -9.15 26.12 15.68
CA ILE A 262 -7.98 25.87 16.55
C ILE A 262 -7.94 24.41 17.00
N LEU A 263 -9.10 23.83 17.35
CA LEU A 263 -9.19 22.43 17.78
C LEU A 263 -9.13 21.43 16.60
N CYS A 264 -9.52 21.84 15.40
CA CYS A 264 -9.52 20.97 14.22
C CYS A 264 -8.10 20.59 13.78
N LEU A 265 -7.11 21.48 13.94
CA LEU A 265 -5.72 21.16 13.59
C LEU A 265 -5.13 20.00 14.40
N PRO A 266 -5.07 20.06 15.76
CA PRO A 266 -4.53 18.96 16.55
C PRO A 266 -5.37 17.68 16.39
N TYR A 267 -6.68 17.82 16.27
CA TYR A 267 -7.57 16.70 15.99
C TYR A 267 -7.25 16.03 14.65
N GLN A 268 -7.04 16.80 13.58
CA GLN A 268 -6.72 16.26 12.25
C GLN A 268 -5.37 15.53 12.26
N ILE A 269 -4.36 16.06 12.96
CA ILE A 269 -3.07 15.38 13.16
C ILE A 269 -3.27 14.05 13.88
N LEU A 270 -4.05 14.03 14.96
CA LEU A 270 -4.38 12.81 15.69
C LEU A 270 -5.11 11.79 14.81
N VAL A 271 -6.12 12.23 14.03
CA VAL A 271 -6.86 11.36 13.11
C VAL A 271 -5.93 10.74 12.07
N TYR A 272 -5.03 11.53 11.47
CA TYR A 272 -4.03 11.00 10.53
C TYR A 272 -3.08 10.00 11.19
N ALA A 273 -2.63 10.26 12.42
CA ALA A 273 -1.78 9.33 13.17
C ALA A 273 -2.49 8.00 13.43
N LEU A 274 -3.75 8.05 13.88
CA LEU A 274 -4.57 6.87 14.17
C LEU A 274 -4.91 6.08 12.90
N GLN A 275 -5.23 6.77 11.80
CA GLN A 275 -5.47 6.13 10.50
C GLN A 275 -4.19 5.46 9.97
N GLY A 276 -3.03 6.14 10.04
CA GLY A 276 -1.74 5.57 9.66
C GLY A 276 -1.39 4.33 10.50
N TYR A 277 -1.58 4.40 11.82
CA TYR A 277 -1.42 3.26 12.72
C TYR A 277 -2.34 2.09 12.31
N ALA A 278 -3.63 2.34 12.09
CA ALA A 278 -4.59 1.32 11.69
C ALA A 278 -4.25 0.68 10.32
N GLY A 279 -3.76 1.49 9.37
CA GLY A 279 -3.31 1.00 8.07
C GLY A 279 -2.08 0.10 8.19
N LEU A 280 -1.08 0.50 8.98
CA LEU A 280 0.08 -0.35 9.27
C LEU A 280 -0.30 -1.62 10.04
N MET A 281 -1.31 -1.54 10.92
CA MET A 281 -1.82 -2.69 11.67
C MET A 281 -2.44 -3.71 10.73
N LEU A 282 -3.24 -3.25 9.76
CA LEU A 282 -3.79 -4.10 8.71
C LEU A 282 -2.69 -4.83 7.94
N ILE A 283 -1.66 -4.10 7.47
CA ILE A 283 -0.54 -4.70 6.74
C ILE A 283 0.20 -5.73 7.60
N SER A 284 0.48 -5.38 8.87
CA SER A 284 1.17 -6.26 9.82
C SER A 284 0.41 -7.57 10.05
N ILE A 285 -0.90 -7.50 10.31
CA ILE A 285 -1.74 -8.69 10.54
C ILE A 285 -1.79 -9.58 9.29
N VAL A 286 -1.94 -8.97 8.11
CA VAL A 286 -1.98 -9.70 6.84
C VAL A 286 -0.64 -10.38 6.56
N PHE A 287 0.47 -9.69 6.84
CA PHE A 287 1.81 -10.23 6.67
C PHE A 287 2.08 -11.37 7.65
N SER A 288 1.67 -11.26 8.92
CA SER A 288 1.80 -12.35 9.90
C SER A 288 1.00 -13.58 9.47
N TYR A 289 -0.22 -13.39 8.98
CA TYR A 289 -1.05 -14.48 8.45
C TYR A 289 -0.40 -15.13 7.21
N TYR A 290 0.10 -14.31 6.28
CA TYR A 290 0.81 -14.79 5.09
C TYR A 290 2.07 -15.60 5.45
N TYR A 291 2.92 -15.05 6.31
CA TYR A 291 4.15 -15.69 6.77
C TYR A 291 3.88 -17.08 7.33
N LYS A 292 2.90 -17.21 8.24
CA LYS A 292 2.62 -18.49 8.90
C LYS A 292 1.91 -19.54 8.06
N THR A 293 1.26 -19.12 6.98
CA THR A 293 0.51 -20.05 6.13
C THR A 293 1.31 -20.45 4.89
N ASP A 294 2.20 -19.60 4.39
CA ASP A 294 2.91 -19.83 3.13
C ASP A 294 4.43 -19.91 3.26
N VAL A 295 5.03 -19.12 4.15
CA VAL A 295 6.49 -19.00 4.26
C VAL A 295 7.03 -19.97 5.32
N PHE A 296 6.38 -20.05 6.46
CA PHE A 296 6.74 -20.92 7.56
C PHE A 296 6.00 -22.25 7.42
N THR A 297 6.66 -23.27 6.88
CA THR A 297 6.20 -24.66 6.94
C THR A 297 6.85 -25.34 8.15
N PRO A 298 6.14 -25.57 9.27
CA PRO A 298 6.70 -26.31 10.40
C PRO A 298 6.93 -27.76 9.96
N GLY A 299 8.18 -28.11 9.65
CA GLY A 299 8.56 -29.48 9.28
C GLY A 299 9.65 -29.63 8.22
N VAL A 300 10.09 -28.55 7.56
CA VAL A 300 11.25 -28.59 6.63
C VAL A 300 12.46 -27.91 7.26
N THR A 301 12.79 -28.29 8.49
CA THR A 301 14.18 -28.35 8.93
C THR A 301 14.75 -29.66 8.39
N SER A 302 14.88 -29.74 7.05
CA SER A 302 15.65 -30.80 6.43
C SER A 302 17.09 -30.64 6.89
N GLY A 303 17.58 -31.68 7.56
CA GLY A 303 18.96 -31.81 7.96
C GLY A 303 19.87 -31.45 6.81
N THR A 304 20.62 -30.37 6.97
CA THR A 304 21.94 -30.31 6.38
C THR A 304 22.78 -31.25 7.24
N SER A 305 22.75 -32.55 6.89
CA SER A 305 23.85 -33.43 7.23
C SER A 305 25.09 -32.78 6.63
N ILE A 306 25.86 -32.11 7.48
CA ILE A 306 27.26 -31.83 7.22
C ILE A 306 27.85 -33.17 6.77
N PRO A 307 28.45 -33.29 5.57
CA PRO A 307 29.20 -34.48 5.26
C PRO A 307 30.37 -34.51 6.24
N GLU A 308 30.27 -35.35 7.27
CA GLU A 308 31.43 -35.87 7.98
C GLU A 308 32.37 -36.43 6.91
N THR A 309 33.38 -35.63 6.59
CA THR A 309 34.50 -36.11 5.80
C THR A 309 35.31 -36.98 6.75
N GLY A 310 34.85 -38.21 6.90
CA GLY A 310 35.57 -39.27 7.57
C GLY A 310 36.86 -39.52 6.81
N THR A 311 37.96 -38.93 7.28
CA THR A 311 39.29 -39.40 6.94
C THR A 311 39.70 -40.33 8.08
N SER A 312 39.28 -41.58 7.93
CA SER A 312 39.69 -42.67 8.80
C SER A 312 41.20 -42.90 8.65
N SER A 313 41.87 -42.82 9.79
CA SER A 313 43.22 -43.30 10.04
C SER A 313 43.30 -44.82 9.87
N LYS A 314 44.21 -45.27 9.00
CA LYS A 314 44.92 -46.57 8.93
C LYS A 314 46.00 -46.34 7.85
N ASP A 315 47.28 -46.70 7.97
CA ASP A 315 47.95 -47.70 8.77
C ASP A 315 49.47 -47.44 8.75
N GLN A 316 50.16 -48.17 9.61
CA GLN A 316 51.56 -48.19 10.01
C GLN A 316 52.62 -48.21 8.89
N GLY A 317 53.77 -47.61 9.21
CA GLY A 317 55.02 -47.73 8.47
C GLY A 317 56.21 -47.37 9.38
N GLN A 318 56.61 -48.35 10.19
CA GLN A 318 57.75 -48.39 11.10
C GLN A 318 59.08 -48.36 10.32
N ASP A 319 60.00 -47.45 10.65
CA ASP A 319 61.44 -47.68 10.45
C ASP A 319 62.27 -47.01 11.58
N PRO A 320 62.93 -47.81 12.44
CA PRO A 320 63.85 -47.35 13.46
C PRO A 320 65.29 -47.58 12.99
N SER A 321 65.98 -46.58 12.44
CA SER A 321 67.44 -46.64 12.25
C SER A 321 68.10 -45.32 11.86
N ARG A 322 69.28 -45.08 12.46
CA ARG A 322 70.31 -44.03 12.24
C ARG A 322 70.05 -42.66 12.85
N ASN A 323 71.02 -42.00 13.50
CA ASN A 323 72.26 -42.36 14.20
C ASN A 323 72.75 -41.04 14.84
N PRO A 324 73.29 -41.02 16.06
CA PRO A 324 73.97 -39.86 16.62
C PRO A 324 75.49 -39.94 16.36
N SER A 325 76.09 -38.82 15.92
CA SER A 325 77.54 -38.57 15.97
C SER A 325 77.73 -37.04 16.03
N LEU A 326 78.05 -36.42 17.17
CA LEU A 326 79.37 -36.27 17.83
C LEU A 326 80.48 -35.64 16.98
N SER A 327 81.26 -34.77 17.64
CA SER A 327 82.37 -33.91 17.20
C SER A 327 81.93 -32.62 16.48
N GLY A 328 82.38 -31.42 16.83
CA GLY A 328 83.53 -31.00 17.63
C GLY A 328 84.31 -29.98 16.80
N GLU A 329 84.19 -28.70 17.16
CA GLU A 329 85.13 -27.56 17.03
C GLU A 329 84.39 -26.25 17.25
#